data_AF-A0A0Q1EXS0-F1
#
_entry.id   AF-A0A0Q1EXS0-F1
#
_cell.length_a   1.000
_cell.length_b   1.000
_cell.length_c   1.000
_cell.angle_alpha   90.00
_cell.angle_beta   90.00
_cell.angle_gamma   90.00
#
_symmetry.space_group_name_H-M   'P 1'
#
loop_
_entity.id
_entity.type
_entity.pdbx_description
1 polymer ?
#
loop_
_entity_poly.entity_id
_entity_poly.type
_entity_poly.pdbx_seq_one_letter_code
_entity_poly.pdbx_strand_id
1 'polypeptide(L)'
;MIDFEIAEIEDANQFARLLNPRVDFATPYIFYYDETNNIKTFYVRENDFNYTFTANFVLGGLLHQGEVPDVQPLIDSFKLQKTAKEVKFKHIAFGDFLDCLKSQKLNLFLHFLKDSDLYVHYSSLNILYWSVVDIVDSAIMNSDVAMRLGPGFDNRLKNDLYKLCRLEIDAVIKLFYAFEYPNVKPEKIGDFIEALSNLFEAYLPIPEFHFGLESLRQILKESKKKGELAFVMDEKDYVLLADLTHFYLRPIYTFKNSTHIFDNEDSIREALNEYRMLDKGVEFKNYSFVDSQDSHLTQLSDVFVGFMGKYTNYRNTHNMEEIKADIDSFSALQLENMKLFIDIINKSDHKNPAFLHATDSYEEVMKFGELCEIIAGK
;
A
#
# COMPACT_ATOMS: atom_id res chain seq x y z
N MET A 1 14.54 16.96 -17.69
CA MET A 1 13.85 15.68 -18.00
C MET A 1 14.78 14.58 -17.56
N ILE A 2 14.32 13.71 -16.67
CA ILE A 2 15.05 12.61 -16.05
C ILE A 2 14.77 11.37 -16.89
N ASP A 3 15.82 10.74 -17.40
CA ASP A 3 15.68 9.48 -18.14
C ASP A 3 15.42 8.33 -17.16
N PHE A 4 14.34 7.59 -17.37
CA PHE A 4 13.96 6.43 -16.57
C PHE A 4 14.00 5.18 -17.45
N GLU A 5 15.12 4.47 -17.43
CA GLU A 5 15.33 3.25 -18.22
C GLU A 5 14.78 2.03 -17.48
N ILE A 6 13.78 1.38 -18.06
CA ILE A 6 13.10 0.25 -17.43
C ILE A 6 13.80 -1.09 -17.67
N ALA A 7 14.83 -1.13 -18.54
CA ALA A 7 15.62 -2.34 -18.75
C ALA A 7 16.22 -2.89 -17.44
N GLU A 8 16.55 -2.02 -16.49
CA GLU A 8 17.05 -2.40 -15.15
C GLU A 8 15.99 -3.11 -14.29
N ILE A 9 14.72 -2.97 -14.66
CA ILE A 9 13.56 -3.59 -13.98
C ILE A 9 13.22 -4.95 -14.61
N GLU A 10 13.79 -5.30 -15.79
CA GLU A 10 13.56 -6.60 -16.43
C GLU A 10 13.96 -7.77 -15.51
N ASP A 11 15.05 -7.63 -14.76
CA ASP A 11 15.51 -8.65 -13.81
C ASP A 11 14.53 -8.83 -12.64
N ALA A 12 13.98 -7.73 -12.12
CA ALA A 12 12.95 -7.78 -11.08
C ALA A 12 11.66 -8.45 -11.58
N ASN A 13 11.26 -8.16 -12.83
CA ASN A 13 10.09 -8.79 -13.45
C ASN A 13 10.32 -10.28 -13.73
N GLN A 14 11.54 -10.67 -14.15
CA GLN A 14 11.91 -12.07 -14.31
C GLN A 14 11.88 -12.80 -12.96
N PHE A 15 12.42 -12.19 -11.91
CA PHE A 15 12.38 -12.74 -10.56
C PHE A 15 10.93 -12.91 -10.06
N ALA A 16 10.07 -11.92 -10.29
CA ALA A 16 8.65 -12.03 -9.95
C ALA A 16 7.96 -13.20 -10.65
N ARG A 17 8.26 -13.46 -11.94
CA ARG A 17 7.74 -14.61 -12.70
C ARG A 17 8.29 -15.95 -12.19
N LEU A 18 9.53 -15.98 -11.71
CA LEU A 18 10.10 -17.18 -11.09
C LEU A 18 9.39 -17.52 -9.77
N LEU A 19 9.05 -16.50 -8.97
CA LEU A 19 8.31 -16.68 -7.72
C LEU A 19 6.84 -17.05 -7.96
N ASN A 20 6.21 -16.47 -8.97
CA ASN A 20 4.82 -16.74 -9.33
C ASN A 20 4.64 -16.78 -10.85
N PRO A 21 4.62 -17.98 -11.47
CA PRO A 21 4.47 -18.13 -12.92
C PRO A 21 3.15 -17.60 -13.50
N ARG A 22 2.14 -17.30 -12.66
CA ARG A 22 0.88 -16.68 -13.10
C ARG A 22 1.02 -15.18 -13.37
N VAL A 23 2.11 -14.55 -12.94
CA VAL A 23 2.36 -13.12 -13.16
C VAL A 23 2.59 -12.85 -14.65
N ASP A 24 1.78 -11.94 -15.20
CA ASP A 24 1.86 -11.54 -16.59
C ASP A 24 2.01 -10.03 -16.73
N PHE A 25 3.10 -9.58 -17.35
CA PHE A 25 3.35 -8.16 -17.63
C PHE A 25 3.26 -7.85 -19.14
N ALA A 26 3.03 -8.87 -19.97
CA ALA A 26 3.05 -8.75 -21.41
C ALA A 26 1.66 -8.48 -21.98
N THR A 27 0.61 -9.10 -21.42
CA THR A 27 -0.76 -8.88 -21.88
C THR A 27 -1.17 -7.42 -21.71
N PRO A 28 -1.70 -6.76 -22.75
CA PRO A 28 -2.17 -5.39 -22.66
C PRO A 28 -3.53 -5.31 -21.97
N TYR A 29 -3.66 -4.36 -21.06
CA TYR A 29 -4.88 -3.99 -20.37
C TYR A 29 -5.12 -2.48 -20.47
N ILE A 30 -6.31 -2.04 -20.07
CA ILE A 30 -6.61 -0.62 -19.85
C ILE A 30 -6.94 -0.47 -18.37
N PHE A 31 -6.11 0.30 -17.66
CA PHE A 31 -6.21 0.56 -16.23
C PHE A 31 -6.79 1.95 -15.98
N TYR A 32 -7.72 2.04 -15.04
CA TYR A 32 -8.29 3.27 -14.53
C TYR A 32 -7.87 3.46 -13.07
N TYR A 33 -7.48 4.67 -12.71
CA TYR A 33 -6.94 4.98 -11.40
C TYR A 33 -7.71 6.11 -10.72
N ASP A 34 -7.91 5.92 -9.43
CA ASP A 34 -8.14 6.97 -8.43
C ASP A 34 -7.24 6.64 -7.21
N GLU A 35 -7.21 7.52 -6.22
CA GLU A 35 -6.41 7.35 -5.02
C GLU A 35 -7.17 7.67 -3.74
N THR A 36 -6.74 7.07 -2.63
CA THR A 36 -7.16 7.52 -1.31
C THR A 36 -6.56 8.90 -1.01
N ASN A 37 -7.28 9.71 -0.22
CA ASN A 37 -6.85 11.01 0.33
C ASN A 37 -5.34 11.27 0.21
N ASN A 38 -4.97 12.09 -0.79
CA ASN A 38 -3.59 12.33 -1.14
C ASN A 38 -2.83 13.02 0.01
N ILE A 39 -2.07 12.24 0.77
CA ILE A 39 -1.22 12.72 1.87
C ILE A 39 -0.14 13.68 1.36
N LYS A 40 0.22 13.59 0.07
CA LYS A 40 1.32 14.27 -0.65
C LYS A 40 2.69 14.00 -0.04
N THR A 41 2.88 14.40 1.21
CA THR A 41 4.10 14.24 1.99
C THR A 41 3.72 13.75 3.39
N PHE A 42 4.47 12.78 3.92
CA PHE A 42 4.34 12.33 5.31
C PHE A 42 5.54 12.82 6.12
N TYR A 43 5.29 13.50 7.24
CA TYR A 43 6.34 14.06 8.08
C TYR A 43 5.98 14.04 9.56
N VAL A 44 7.02 13.97 10.39
CA VAL A 44 6.90 14.01 11.85
C VAL A 44 6.87 15.46 12.35
N ARG A 45 6.06 15.70 13.39
CA ARG A 45 6.02 16.93 14.19
C ARG A 45 6.39 16.56 15.63
N GLU A 46 6.57 17.58 16.47
CA GLU A 46 7.03 17.39 17.86
C GLU A 46 6.24 16.35 18.67
N ASN A 47 4.93 16.25 18.44
CA ASN A 47 4.03 15.39 19.21
C ASN A 47 3.11 14.50 18.37
N ASP A 48 3.19 14.56 17.04
CA ASP A 48 2.33 13.76 16.14
C ASP A 48 2.92 13.70 14.73
N PHE A 49 2.34 12.93 13.83
CA PHE A 49 2.54 13.06 12.39
C PHE A 49 1.59 14.11 11.79
N ASN A 50 1.80 14.46 10.51
CA ASN A 50 0.86 15.32 9.79
C ASN A 50 -0.40 14.61 9.28
N TYR A 51 -0.41 13.27 9.34
CA TYR A 51 -1.50 12.42 8.90
C TYR A 51 -1.59 11.17 9.80
N THR A 52 -2.74 10.50 9.82
CA THR A 52 -2.88 9.27 10.62
C THR A 52 -1.95 8.16 10.11
N PHE A 53 -1.18 7.54 11.00
CA PHE A 53 -0.27 6.45 10.67
C PHE A 53 -0.99 5.11 10.40
N THR A 54 -2.29 5.02 10.70
CA THR A 54 -3.08 3.78 10.56
C THR A 54 -3.68 3.60 9.17
N ALA A 55 -3.72 4.65 8.35
CA ALA A 55 -4.27 4.58 7.01
C ALA A 55 -3.18 4.27 5.99
N ASN A 56 -3.52 3.42 5.01
CA ASN A 56 -2.66 3.22 3.85
C ASN A 56 -3.00 4.26 2.77
N PHE A 57 -1.98 4.66 2.01
CA PHE A 57 -2.21 5.27 0.70
C PHE A 57 -2.49 4.15 -0.30
N VAL A 58 -3.60 4.22 -1.03
CA VAL A 58 -3.95 3.25 -2.05
C VAL A 58 -4.13 3.99 -3.37
N LEU A 59 -3.37 3.58 -4.39
CA LEU A 59 -3.54 3.98 -5.78
C LEU A 59 -4.06 2.76 -6.55
N GLY A 60 -5.21 2.87 -7.22
CA GLY A 60 -5.79 1.70 -7.87
C GLY A 60 -7.13 2.00 -8.53
N GLY A 61 -7.89 0.95 -8.82
CA GLY A 61 -9.18 1.10 -9.45
C GLY A 61 -9.59 -0.13 -10.23
N LEU A 62 -10.22 0.13 -11.37
CA LEU A 62 -10.75 -0.89 -12.26
C LEU A 62 -9.84 -1.05 -13.49
N LEU A 63 -9.86 -2.24 -14.07
CA LEU A 63 -9.20 -2.51 -15.34
C LEU A 63 -10.04 -3.49 -16.16
N HIS A 64 -9.81 -3.52 -17.46
CA HIS A 64 -10.39 -4.52 -18.34
C HIS A 64 -9.41 -4.93 -19.43
N GLN A 65 -9.74 -6.05 -20.07
CA GLN A 65 -9.09 -6.53 -21.28
C GLN A 65 -10.09 -6.51 -22.43
N GLY A 66 -9.76 -5.86 -23.54
CA GLY A 66 -10.65 -5.80 -24.70
C GLY A 66 -11.78 -4.78 -24.54
N GLU A 67 -13.03 -5.18 -24.81
CA GLU A 67 -14.17 -4.27 -24.80
C GLU A 67 -14.50 -3.77 -23.38
N VAL A 68 -14.95 -2.52 -23.29
CA VAL A 68 -15.39 -1.90 -22.04
C VAL A 68 -16.81 -2.37 -21.72
N PRO A 69 -17.07 -2.97 -20.56
CA PRO A 69 -18.43 -3.30 -20.13
C PRO A 69 -19.31 -2.04 -19.99
N ASP A 70 -20.59 -2.13 -20.37
CA ASP A 70 -21.54 -1.03 -20.17
C ASP A 70 -21.86 -0.86 -18.68
N VAL A 71 -21.34 0.22 -18.10
CA VAL A 71 -21.52 0.56 -16.69
C VAL A 71 -22.71 1.48 -16.43
N GLN A 72 -23.38 2.00 -17.46
CA GLN A 72 -24.48 2.95 -17.28
C GLN A 72 -25.64 2.34 -16.47
N PRO A 73 -26.08 1.08 -16.71
CA PRO A 73 -27.14 0.48 -15.91
C PRO A 73 -26.79 0.38 -14.42
N LEU A 74 -25.52 0.13 -14.08
CA LEU A 74 -25.05 0.15 -12.70
C LEU A 74 -25.16 1.56 -12.11
N ILE A 75 -24.67 2.58 -12.81
CA ILE A 75 -24.68 3.97 -12.34
C ILE A 75 -26.12 4.43 -12.09
N ASP A 76 -27.04 4.12 -13.01
CA ASP A 76 -28.46 4.43 -12.88
C ASP A 76 -29.09 3.73 -11.65
N SER A 77 -28.65 2.50 -11.35
CA SER A 77 -29.13 1.72 -10.20
C SER A 77 -28.79 2.37 -8.85
N PHE A 78 -27.72 3.18 -8.77
CA PHE A 78 -27.37 3.91 -7.54
C PHE A 78 -28.36 5.00 -7.16
N LYS A 79 -29.25 5.40 -8.10
CA LYS A 79 -30.29 6.42 -7.90
C LYS A 79 -29.72 7.68 -7.23
N LEU A 80 -28.63 8.19 -7.79
CA LEU A 80 -27.97 9.38 -7.27
C LEU A 80 -28.90 10.60 -7.34
N GLN A 81 -28.68 11.57 -6.46
CA GLN A 81 -29.40 12.83 -6.51
C GLN A 81 -29.12 13.53 -7.85
N LYS A 82 -30.12 14.23 -8.41
CA LYS A 82 -29.99 14.94 -9.71
C LYS A 82 -28.86 15.99 -9.75
N THR A 83 -28.38 16.41 -8.59
CA THR A 83 -27.28 17.38 -8.43
C THR A 83 -25.91 16.73 -8.46
N ALA A 84 -25.81 15.39 -8.35
CA ALA A 84 -24.55 14.68 -8.45
C ALA A 84 -24.11 14.66 -9.93
N LYS A 85 -22.98 15.30 -10.21
CA LYS A 85 -22.36 15.32 -11.54
C LYS A 85 -21.52 14.09 -11.83
N GLU A 86 -21.14 13.36 -10.78
CA GLU A 86 -20.26 12.18 -10.83
C GLU A 86 -20.62 11.19 -9.72
N VAL A 87 -20.29 9.93 -9.96
CA VAL A 87 -20.24 8.89 -8.92
C VAL A 87 -18.96 9.08 -8.12
N LYS A 88 -19.07 9.09 -6.79
CA LYS A 88 -17.94 9.08 -5.86
C LYS A 88 -18.27 8.09 -4.73
N PHE A 89 -17.26 7.54 -4.05
CA PHE A 89 -17.39 6.57 -2.97
C PHE A 89 -18.36 7.04 -1.89
N LYS A 90 -18.29 8.33 -1.52
CA LYS A 90 -19.23 8.95 -0.57
C LYS A 90 -20.69 8.85 -1.00
N HIS A 91 -21.02 8.64 -2.27
CA HIS A 91 -22.41 8.45 -2.71
C HIS A 91 -22.89 6.99 -2.56
N ILE A 92 -21.94 6.06 -2.38
CA ILE A 92 -22.13 4.61 -2.34
C ILE A 92 -22.12 4.10 -0.90
N ALA A 93 -21.18 4.53 -0.07
CA ALA A 93 -21.07 4.10 1.33
C ALA A 93 -20.50 5.21 2.22
N PHE A 94 -20.74 5.10 3.53
CA PHE A 94 -20.33 6.07 4.54
C PHE A 94 -19.90 5.36 5.83
N GLY A 95 -19.12 6.05 6.66
CA GLY A 95 -18.67 5.56 7.96
C GLY A 95 -17.30 4.88 7.91
N ASP A 96 -17.06 3.99 8.86
CA ASP A 96 -15.92 3.08 8.86
C ASP A 96 -16.15 1.88 7.93
N PHE A 97 -15.22 0.92 7.94
CA PHE A 97 -15.31 -0.27 7.09
C PHE A 97 -16.58 -1.11 7.36
N LEU A 98 -16.91 -1.33 8.63
CA LEU A 98 -18.05 -2.16 9.02
C LEU A 98 -19.38 -1.49 8.67
N ASP A 99 -19.45 -0.16 8.77
CA ASP A 99 -20.58 0.63 8.30
C ASP A 99 -20.73 0.58 6.77
N CYS A 100 -19.62 0.65 6.05
CA CYS A 100 -19.64 0.57 4.58
C CYS A 100 -20.22 -0.76 4.10
N LEU A 101 -19.91 -1.87 4.78
CA LEU A 101 -20.48 -3.19 4.49
C LEU A 101 -22.01 -3.26 4.64
N LYS A 102 -22.66 -2.30 5.31
CA LYS A 102 -24.13 -2.22 5.41
C LYS A 102 -24.78 -1.57 4.19
N SER A 103 -24.00 -1.09 3.20
CA SER A 103 -24.54 -0.38 2.05
C SER A 103 -25.11 -1.32 0.97
N GLN A 104 -26.35 -1.04 0.59
CA GLN A 104 -27.01 -1.66 -0.58
C GLN A 104 -26.41 -1.19 -1.90
N LYS A 105 -25.90 0.05 -1.99
CA LYS A 105 -25.26 0.53 -3.23
C LYS A 105 -23.88 -0.10 -3.42
N LEU A 106 -23.16 -0.33 -2.33
CA LEU A 106 -21.91 -1.10 -2.37
C LEU A 106 -22.18 -2.53 -2.86
N ASN A 107 -23.25 -3.16 -2.39
CA ASN A 107 -23.66 -4.48 -2.86
C ASN A 107 -23.88 -4.52 -4.39
N LEU A 108 -24.63 -3.55 -4.94
CA LEU A 108 -24.84 -3.42 -6.39
C LEU A 108 -23.53 -3.27 -7.16
N PHE A 109 -22.60 -2.45 -6.64
CA PHE A 109 -21.28 -2.25 -7.23
C PHE A 109 -20.46 -3.55 -7.25
N LEU A 110 -20.38 -4.25 -6.11
CA LEU A 110 -19.58 -5.46 -5.98
C LEU A 110 -20.14 -6.62 -6.83
N HIS A 111 -21.46 -6.79 -6.90
CA HIS A 111 -22.10 -7.76 -7.82
C HIS A 111 -21.77 -7.46 -9.28
N PHE A 112 -21.88 -6.20 -9.69
CA PHE A 112 -21.53 -5.82 -11.06
C PHE A 112 -20.06 -6.14 -11.40
N LEU A 113 -19.13 -5.84 -10.49
CA LEU A 113 -17.71 -6.18 -10.68
C LEU A 113 -17.47 -7.69 -10.73
N LYS A 114 -18.21 -8.47 -9.94
CA LYS A 114 -18.15 -9.93 -9.97
C LYS A 114 -18.61 -10.48 -11.33
N ASP A 115 -19.73 -9.98 -11.84
CA ASP A 115 -20.42 -10.54 -13.01
C ASP A 115 -19.96 -9.98 -14.38
N SER A 116 -19.26 -8.83 -14.40
CA SER A 116 -18.72 -8.22 -15.64
C SER A 116 -17.30 -8.68 -15.96
N ASP A 117 -16.74 -8.34 -17.13
CA ASP A 117 -15.31 -8.55 -17.44
C ASP A 117 -14.39 -7.44 -16.90
N LEU A 118 -14.80 -6.78 -15.81
CA LEU A 118 -13.95 -5.87 -15.04
C LEU A 118 -13.18 -6.64 -13.98
N TYR A 119 -11.95 -6.18 -13.74
CA TYR A 119 -11.09 -6.61 -12.65
C TYR A 119 -10.67 -5.40 -11.82
N VAL A 120 -10.17 -5.64 -10.63
CA VAL A 120 -9.62 -4.61 -9.75
C VAL A 120 -8.11 -4.70 -9.70
N HIS A 121 -7.46 -3.55 -9.53
CA HIS A 121 -6.05 -3.45 -9.24
C HIS A 121 -5.80 -2.42 -8.14
N TYR A 122 -4.73 -2.59 -7.39
CA TYR A 122 -4.26 -1.57 -6.47
C TYR A 122 -2.77 -1.74 -6.13
N SER A 123 -2.15 -0.62 -5.78
CA SER A 123 -0.91 -0.53 -5.03
C SER A 123 -1.21 0.16 -3.70
N SER A 124 -1.08 -0.59 -2.61
CA SER A 124 -1.28 -0.11 -1.24
C SER A 124 0.07 0.15 -0.58
N LEU A 125 0.20 1.29 0.08
CA LEU A 125 1.38 1.71 0.85
C LEU A 125 0.98 1.92 2.31
N ASN A 126 1.52 1.10 3.20
CA ASN A 126 1.47 1.36 4.62
C ASN A 126 2.55 2.37 4.98
N ILE A 127 2.14 3.59 5.28
CA ILE A 127 3.04 4.73 5.46
C ILE A 127 3.90 4.61 6.71
N LEU A 128 3.41 3.98 7.78
CA LEU A 128 4.22 3.72 8.96
C LEU A 128 5.26 2.65 8.66
N TYR A 129 4.86 1.56 7.99
CA TYR A 129 5.80 0.53 7.56
C TYR A 129 6.90 1.12 6.67
N TRP A 130 6.52 1.90 5.65
CA TRP A 130 7.46 2.63 4.80
C TRP A 130 8.44 3.47 5.60
N SER A 131 7.96 4.16 6.65
CA SER A 131 8.79 5.04 7.47
C SER A 131 9.84 4.32 8.31
N VAL A 132 9.73 3.01 8.55
CA VAL A 132 10.60 2.28 9.50
C VAL A 132 11.49 1.21 8.88
N VAL A 133 11.16 0.73 7.66
CA VAL A 133 11.90 -0.38 7.04
C VAL A 133 13.35 -0.04 6.72
N ASP A 134 13.64 1.22 6.40
CA ASP A 134 14.99 1.69 6.06
C ASP A 134 15.97 1.59 7.22
N ILE A 135 15.48 1.62 8.48
CA ILE A 135 16.29 1.34 9.67
C ILE A 135 16.82 -0.10 9.62
N VAL A 136 15.94 -1.04 9.26
CA VAL A 136 16.27 -2.47 9.21
C VAL A 136 17.17 -2.75 8.02
N ASP A 137 16.87 -2.20 6.85
CA ASP A 137 17.67 -2.38 5.64
C ASP A 137 19.09 -1.82 5.83
N SER A 138 19.21 -0.66 6.48
CA SER A 138 20.50 -0.07 6.85
C SER A 138 21.28 -0.97 7.81
N ALA A 139 20.60 -1.55 8.80
CA ALA A 139 21.23 -2.44 9.77
C ALA A 139 21.71 -3.75 9.14
N ILE A 140 20.93 -4.30 8.20
CA ILE A 140 21.26 -5.53 7.47
C ILE A 140 22.47 -5.30 6.57
N MET A 141 22.52 -4.19 5.82
CA MET A 141 23.68 -3.83 4.98
C MET A 141 24.98 -3.76 5.79
N ASN A 142 24.88 -3.47 7.08
CA ASN A 142 26.02 -3.39 7.96
C ASN A 142 26.49 -4.74 8.52
N SER A 143 25.77 -5.84 8.29
CA SER A 143 26.08 -7.16 8.82
C SER A 143 26.16 -8.23 7.71
N ASP A 144 27.38 -8.70 7.42
CA ASP A 144 27.64 -9.76 6.44
C ASP A 144 26.85 -11.06 6.74
N VAL A 145 26.58 -11.32 8.01
CA VAL A 145 25.79 -12.48 8.45
C VAL A 145 24.33 -12.27 8.08
N ALA A 146 23.75 -11.11 8.42
CA ALA A 146 22.35 -10.80 8.13
C ALA A 146 22.06 -10.83 6.62
N MET A 147 22.94 -10.24 5.81
CA MET A 147 22.80 -10.24 4.34
C MET A 147 22.71 -11.65 3.73
N ARG A 148 23.24 -12.68 4.40
CA ARG A 148 23.20 -14.08 3.93
C ARG A 148 21.95 -14.85 4.38
N LEU A 149 21.18 -14.32 5.33
CA LEU A 149 19.97 -14.97 5.82
C LEU A 149 18.77 -14.78 4.89
N GLY A 150 18.82 -13.74 4.04
CA GLY A 150 17.91 -13.53 2.93
C GLY A 150 16.51 -13.02 3.33
N PRO A 151 15.60 -12.90 2.36
CA PRO A 151 14.38 -12.08 2.50
C PRO A 151 13.44 -12.50 3.63
N GLY A 152 13.40 -13.79 3.99
CA GLY A 152 12.58 -14.28 5.08
C GLY A 152 13.01 -13.73 6.45
N PHE A 153 14.32 -13.56 6.65
CA PHE A 153 14.86 -12.96 7.86
C PHE A 153 14.59 -11.45 7.87
N ASP A 154 14.88 -10.77 6.76
CA ASP A 154 14.68 -9.32 6.61
C ASP A 154 13.22 -8.93 6.88
N ASN A 155 12.28 -9.66 6.26
CA ASN A 155 10.85 -9.46 6.45
C ASN A 155 10.42 -9.68 7.89
N ARG A 156 11.05 -10.63 8.60
CA ARG A 156 10.76 -10.87 10.02
C ARG A 156 11.19 -9.69 10.88
N LEU A 157 12.39 -9.15 10.66
CA LEU A 157 12.88 -7.99 11.39
C LEU A 157 12.00 -6.75 11.14
N LYS A 158 11.67 -6.49 9.88
CA LYS A 158 10.78 -5.39 9.47
C LYS A 158 9.41 -5.51 10.11
N ASN A 159 8.84 -6.71 10.12
CA ASN A 159 7.55 -7.00 10.74
C ASN A 159 7.56 -6.71 12.25
N ASP A 160 8.54 -7.24 12.98
CA ASP A 160 8.59 -7.12 14.43
C ASP A 160 8.90 -5.66 14.87
N LEU A 161 9.73 -4.93 14.11
CA LEU A 161 9.93 -3.49 14.31
C LEU A 161 8.64 -2.70 14.08
N TYR A 162 7.95 -2.94 12.96
CA TYR A 162 6.68 -2.27 12.67
C TYR A 162 5.63 -2.50 13.76
N LYS A 163 5.50 -3.74 14.25
CA LYS A 163 4.60 -4.08 15.36
C LYS A 163 4.90 -3.26 16.60
N LEU A 164 6.17 -3.24 17.02
CA LEU A 164 6.62 -2.44 18.16
C LEU A 164 6.32 -0.96 17.94
N CYS A 165 6.62 -0.42 16.76
CA CYS A 165 6.36 0.98 16.46
C CYS A 165 4.89 1.37 16.56
N ARG A 166 3.96 0.46 16.22
CA ARG A 166 2.53 0.70 16.39
C ARG A 166 2.09 0.72 17.85
N LEU A 167 2.64 -0.18 18.67
CA LEU A 167 2.31 -0.26 20.09
C LEU A 167 2.90 0.93 20.87
N GLU A 168 4.05 1.43 20.45
CA GLU A 168 4.80 2.51 21.10
C GLU A 168 4.80 3.82 20.29
N ILE A 169 3.72 4.10 19.56
CA ILE A 169 3.73 5.17 18.53
C ILE A 169 4.12 6.55 19.10
N ASP A 170 3.68 6.89 20.31
CA ASP A 170 4.04 8.14 20.98
C ASP A 170 5.54 8.23 21.28
N ALA A 171 6.16 7.11 21.66
CA ALA A 171 7.59 7.05 21.91
C ALA A 171 8.39 7.09 20.60
N VAL A 172 7.88 6.46 19.54
CA VAL A 172 8.47 6.52 18.19
C VAL A 172 8.44 7.94 17.63
N ILE A 173 7.31 8.66 17.77
CA ILE A 173 7.21 10.06 17.32
C ILE A 173 8.27 10.93 18.02
N LYS A 174 8.40 10.79 19.34
CA LYS A 174 9.41 11.53 20.12
C LYS A 174 10.83 11.17 19.70
N LEU A 175 11.09 9.89 19.45
CA LEU A 175 12.38 9.43 18.92
C LEU A 175 12.66 10.07 17.56
N PHE A 176 11.72 9.97 16.63
CA PHE A 176 11.88 10.51 15.28
C PHE A 176 12.12 12.02 15.29
N TYR A 177 11.35 12.74 16.08
CA TYR A 177 11.52 14.18 16.22
C TYR A 177 12.86 14.56 16.89
N ALA A 178 13.27 13.84 17.94
CA ALA A 178 14.53 14.14 18.64
C ALA A 178 15.78 13.94 17.76
N PHE A 179 15.69 13.12 16.73
CA PHE A 179 16.79 12.76 15.83
C PHE A 179 16.62 13.25 14.40
N GLU A 180 15.66 14.14 14.15
CA GLU A 180 15.39 14.72 12.82
C GLU A 180 15.10 13.66 11.75
N TYR A 181 14.60 12.50 12.18
CA TYR A 181 14.41 11.30 11.37
C TYR A 181 13.48 11.58 10.17
N PRO A 182 13.81 11.09 8.95
CA PRO A 182 14.79 10.05 8.67
C PRO A 182 16.22 10.56 8.45
N ASN A 183 16.55 11.82 8.73
CA ASN A 183 17.91 12.35 8.53
C ASN A 183 18.80 12.23 9.78
N VAL A 184 19.11 11.01 10.20
CA VAL A 184 19.92 10.79 11.41
C VAL A 184 21.35 11.26 11.16
N LYS A 185 21.78 12.31 11.86
CA LYS A 185 23.13 12.88 11.68
C LYS A 185 24.22 11.89 12.12
N PRO A 186 25.39 11.85 11.44
CA PRO A 186 26.48 10.92 11.76
C PRO A 186 26.87 10.88 13.24
N GLU A 187 26.96 12.04 13.89
CA GLU A 187 27.32 12.19 15.30
C GLU A 187 26.22 11.73 16.27
N LYS A 188 25.00 11.50 15.79
CA LYS A 188 23.83 11.07 16.58
C LYS A 188 23.46 9.61 16.39
N ILE A 189 24.07 8.89 15.44
CA ILE A 189 23.74 7.48 15.15
C ILE A 189 23.84 6.60 16.40
N GLY A 190 24.90 6.76 17.19
CA GLY A 190 25.11 5.98 18.40
C GLY A 190 24.01 6.19 19.46
N ASP A 191 23.53 7.42 19.60
CA ASP A 191 22.46 7.82 20.52
C ASP A 191 21.09 7.37 19.98
N PHE A 192 20.85 7.50 18.67
CA PHE A 192 19.63 7.06 18.02
C PHE A 192 19.43 5.55 18.17
N ILE A 193 20.47 4.76 17.88
CA ILE A 193 20.44 3.30 18.02
C ILE A 193 20.18 2.89 19.46
N GLU A 194 20.75 3.60 20.42
CA GLU A 194 20.54 3.32 21.85
C GLU A 194 19.11 3.64 22.29
N ALA A 195 18.59 4.80 21.88
CA ALA A 195 17.22 5.20 22.15
C ALA A 195 16.20 4.24 21.52
N LEU A 196 16.42 3.81 20.27
CA LEU A 196 15.60 2.81 19.61
C LEU A 196 15.70 1.44 20.32
N SER A 197 16.91 0.99 20.66
CA SER A 197 17.11 -0.28 21.37
C SER A 197 16.44 -0.30 22.74
N ASN A 198 16.37 0.84 23.43
CA ASN A 198 15.67 0.96 24.70
C ASN A 198 14.16 0.72 24.58
N LEU A 199 13.55 1.05 23.43
CA LEU A 199 12.14 0.71 23.18
C LEU A 199 11.93 -0.80 23.11
N PHE A 200 12.95 -1.57 22.70
CA PHE A 200 12.82 -3.02 22.55
C PHE A 200 12.75 -3.75 23.90
N GLU A 201 13.37 -3.21 24.95
CA GLU A 201 13.62 -3.94 26.21
C GLU A 201 12.35 -4.53 26.86
N ALA A 202 11.22 -3.80 26.82
CA ALA A 202 9.94 -4.28 27.35
C ALA A 202 9.35 -5.46 26.54
N TYR A 203 9.75 -5.59 25.28
CA TYR A 203 9.20 -6.56 24.32
C TYR A 203 10.11 -7.79 24.15
N LEU A 204 11.40 -7.70 24.48
CA LEU A 204 12.34 -8.84 24.39
C LEU A 204 11.88 -10.09 25.16
N PRO A 205 11.20 -10.02 26.32
CA PRO A 205 10.67 -11.20 26.99
C PRO A 205 9.45 -11.84 26.31
N ILE A 206 8.79 -11.13 25.38
CA ILE A 206 7.57 -11.59 24.71
C ILE A 206 7.98 -12.50 23.54
N PRO A 207 7.59 -13.80 23.51
CA PRO A 207 8.06 -14.75 22.50
C PRO A 207 7.83 -14.31 21.05
N GLU A 208 6.72 -13.60 20.81
CA GLU A 208 6.37 -13.06 19.51
C GLU A 208 7.39 -12.05 18.98
N PHE A 209 7.94 -11.20 19.86
CA PHE A 209 8.87 -10.13 19.48
C PHE A 209 10.34 -10.52 19.64
N HIS A 210 10.61 -11.50 20.52
CA HIS A 210 11.96 -11.83 20.97
C HIS A 210 12.94 -12.02 19.82
N PHE A 211 12.63 -12.90 18.88
CA PHE A 211 13.55 -13.25 17.80
C PHE A 211 13.89 -12.04 16.91
N GLY A 212 12.88 -11.33 16.41
CA GLY A 212 13.09 -10.21 15.49
C GLY A 212 13.77 -9.03 16.19
N LEU A 213 13.28 -8.61 17.36
CA LEU A 213 13.84 -7.45 18.05
C LEU A 213 15.23 -7.73 18.62
N GLU A 214 15.50 -8.92 19.16
CA GLU A 214 16.85 -9.25 19.64
C GLU A 214 17.84 -9.30 18.48
N SER A 215 17.45 -9.93 17.37
CA SER A 215 18.30 -9.99 16.18
C SER A 215 18.61 -8.59 15.67
N LEU A 216 17.58 -7.73 15.53
CA LEU A 216 17.72 -6.35 15.11
C LEU A 216 18.62 -5.56 16.07
N ARG A 217 18.45 -5.73 17.39
CA ARG A 217 19.30 -5.10 18.41
C ARG A 217 20.78 -5.46 18.23
N GLN A 218 21.10 -6.70 17.87
CA GLN A 218 22.48 -7.12 17.66
C GLN A 218 23.10 -6.52 16.38
N ILE A 219 22.40 -6.53 15.25
CA ILE A 219 22.90 -5.90 14.02
C ILE A 219 22.95 -4.37 14.10
N LEU A 220 22.07 -3.73 14.88
CA LEU A 220 22.18 -2.31 15.18
C LEU A 220 23.45 -1.98 15.99
N LYS A 221 23.95 -2.88 16.85
CA LYS A 221 25.26 -2.68 17.51
C LYS A 221 26.41 -2.70 16.52
N GLU A 222 26.31 -3.45 15.42
CA GLU A 222 27.30 -3.40 14.33
C GLU A 222 27.24 -2.07 13.60
N SER A 223 26.04 -1.58 13.31
CA SER A 223 25.80 -0.25 12.73
C SER A 223 26.33 0.88 13.62
N LYS A 224 26.14 0.78 14.95
CA LYS A 224 26.71 1.72 15.93
C LYS A 224 28.25 1.75 15.90
N LYS A 225 28.91 0.61 15.69
CA LYS A 225 30.38 0.54 15.58
C LYS A 225 30.88 1.14 14.27
N LYS A 226 30.14 0.96 13.17
CA LYS A 226 30.45 1.56 11.88
C LYS A 226 30.14 3.07 11.85
N GLY A 227 29.17 3.51 12.66
CA GLY A 227 28.72 4.90 12.67
C GLY A 227 27.91 5.24 11.42
N GLU A 228 27.11 4.31 10.91
CA GLU A 228 26.37 4.47 9.65
C GLU A 228 25.03 3.73 9.70
N LEU A 229 24.00 4.36 9.12
CA LEU A 229 22.71 3.76 8.77
C LEU A 229 22.27 4.32 7.39
N ALA A 230 22.82 3.77 6.31
CA ALA A 230 22.86 4.40 4.99
C ALA A 230 21.52 4.90 4.40
N PHE A 231 20.39 4.27 4.73
CA PHE A 231 19.06 4.65 4.21
C PHE A 231 18.28 5.61 5.11
N VAL A 232 18.85 6.00 6.25
CA VAL A 232 18.26 6.98 7.18
C VAL A 232 19.29 8.06 7.53
N MET A 233 20.05 8.46 6.51
CA MET A 233 21.09 9.48 6.55
C MET A 233 21.01 10.30 5.26
N ASP A 234 21.45 11.56 5.34
CA ASP A 234 21.45 12.49 4.19
C ASP A 234 20.07 12.73 3.55
N GLU A 235 19.02 12.51 4.35
CA GLU A 235 17.62 12.72 3.98
C GLU A 235 17.15 14.14 4.31
N LYS A 236 15.89 14.45 4.02
CA LYS A 236 15.27 15.69 4.49
C LYS A 236 14.78 15.54 5.92
N ASP A 237 15.18 16.46 6.80
CA ASP A 237 14.78 16.46 8.21
C ASP A 237 13.26 16.32 8.35
N TYR A 238 12.84 15.40 9.21
CA TYR A 238 11.44 15.13 9.57
C TYR A 238 10.54 14.58 8.46
N VAL A 239 11.01 14.43 7.21
CA VAL A 239 10.19 14.01 6.07
C VAL A 239 10.36 12.51 5.81
N LEU A 240 9.35 11.74 6.20
CA LEU A 240 9.33 10.27 6.11
C LEU A 240 8.91 9.76 4.73
N LEU A 241 8.13 10.55 4.01
CA LEU A 241 7.73 10.30 2.63
C LEU A 241 7.67 11.64 1.91
N ALA A 242 8.59 11.89 0.98
CA ALA A 242 8.70 13.17 0.29
C ALA A 242 7.53 13.41 -0.68
N ASP A 243 7.27 12.45 -1.55
CA ASP A 243 6.21 12.48 -2.55
C ASP A 243 5.73 11.06 -2.92
N LEU A 244 4.69 10.99 -3.75
CA LEU A 244 4.07 9.74 -4.17
C LEU A 244 4.41 9.34 -5.62
N THR A 245 5.25 10.09 -6.32
CA THR A 245 5.49 9.98 -7.77
C THR A 245 5.93 8.57 -8.17
N HIS A 246 6.82 7.95 -7.38
CA HIS A 246 7.28 6.58 -7.63
C HIS A 246 6.15 5.54 -7.59
N PHE A 247 5.12 5.75 -6.78
CA PHE A 247 3.96 4.85 -6.70
C PHE A 247 3.07 4.94 -7.95
N TYR A 248 3.06 6.10 -8.63
CA TYR A 248 2.41 6.28 -9.94
C TYR A 248 3.27 5.76 -11.09
N LEU A 249 4.59 5.96 -11.05
CA LEU A 249 5.52 5.42 -12.04
C LEU A 249 5.50 3.88 -12.07
N ARG A 250 5.40 3.25 -10.90
CA ARG A 250 5.44 1.79 -10.78
C ARG A 250 4.51 1.04 -11.72
N PRO A 251 3.19 1.22 -11.68
CA PRO A 251 2.29 0.52 -12.60
C PRO A 251 2.58 0.86 -14.07
N ILE A 252 2.97 2.09 -14.38
CA ILE A 252 3.26 2.57 -15.75
C ILE A 252 4.41 1.76 -16.38
N TYR A 253 5.53 1.60 -15.68
CA TYR A 253 6.65 0.80 -16.21
C TYR A 253 6.42 -0.70 -16.08
N THR A 254 5.69 -1.14 -15.05
CA THR A 254 5.44 -2.57 -14.80
C THR A 254 4.56 -3.16 -15.90
N PHE A 255 3.54 -2.42 -16.32
CA PHE A 255 2.63 -2.79 -17.40
C PHE A 255 2.85 -1.92 -18.65
N LYS A 256 4.09 -1.83 -19.12
CA LYS A 256 4.46 -0.94 -20.26
C LYS A 256 3.61 -1.11 -21.54
N ASN A 257 3.05 -2.30 -21.76
CA ASN A 257 2.19 -2.60 -22.91
C ASN A 257 0.72 -2.21 -22.71
N SER A 258 0.35 -1.75 -21.50
CA SER A 258 -1.01 -1.39 -21.12
C SER A 258 -1.20 0.13 -21.15
N THR A 259 -2.46 0.56 -21.23
CA THR A 259 -2.83 1.98 -21.14
C THR A 259 -3.25 2.31 -19.71
N HIS A 260 -2.74 3.43 -19.17
CA HIS A 260 -3.03 3.89 -17.81
C HIS A 260 -3.78 5.23 -17.84
N ILE A 261 -4.97 5.27 -17.23
CA ILE A 261 -5.86 6.43 -17.22
C ILE A 261 -6.08 6.86 -15.77
N PHE A 262 -5.43 7.96 -15.38
CA PHE A 262 -5.51 8.51 -14.02
C PHE A 262 -6.59 9.59 -13.92
N ASP A 263 -7.27 9.68 -12.77
CA ASP A 263 -8.01 10.91 -12.41
C ASP A 263 -7.02 12.09 -12.33
N ASN A 264 -7.53 13.30 -12.48
CA ASN A 264 -6.71 14.51 -12.48
C ASN A 264 -6.09 14.76 -11.10
N GLU A 265 -4.77 14.62 -11.02
CA GLU A 265 -3.98 15.17 -9.92
C GLU A 265 -2.80 16.01 -10.44
N ASP A 266 -2.93 17.34 -10.33
CA ASP A 266 -2.06 18.29 -11.00
C ASP A 266 -0.59 18.14 -10.57
N SER A 267 -0.33 17.96 -9.27
CA SER A 267 1.04 17.82 -8.76
C SER A 267 1.73 16.54 -9.23
N ILE A 268 0.98 15.44 -9.34
CA ILE A 268 1.52 14.17 -9.85
C ILE A 268 1.73 14.26 -11.36
N ARG A 269 0.80 14.86 -12.09
CA ARG A 269 0.94 15.10 -13.53
C ARG A 269 2.19 15.94 -13.84
N GLU A 270 2.42 17.00 -13.08
CA GLU A 270 3.62 17.84 -13.21
C GLU A 270 4.89 17.04 -12.91
N ALA A 271 4.93 16.29 -11.81
CA ALA A 271 6.08 15.45 -11.45
C ALA A 271 6.37 14.37 -12.52
N LEU A 272 5.35 13.68 -13.03
CA LEU A 272 5.52 12.66 -14.08
C LEU A 272 6.02 13.24 -15.41
N ASN A 273 5.72 14.50 -15.72
CA ASN A 273 6.23 15.17 -16.92
C ASN A 273 7.74 15.46 -16.85
N GLU A 274 8.35 15.38 -15.67
CA GLU A 274 9.78 15.48 -15.53
C GLU A 274 10.49 14.20 -16.00
N TYR A 275 9.80 13.06 -16.10
CA TYR A 275 10.37 11.77 -16.47
C TYR A 275 10.17 11.45 -17.96
N ARG A 276 11.23 10.90 -18.57
CA ARG A 276 11.19 10.27 -19.89
C ARG A 276 11.35 8.78 -19.73
N MET A 277 10.28 8.02 -19.98
CA MET A 277 10.28 6.56 -19.85
C MET A 277 10.94 5.91 -21.06
N LEU A 278 11.97 5.11 -20.83
CA LEU A 278 12.75 4.44 -21.86
C LEU A 278 12.73 2.92 -21.65
N ASP A 279 12.64 2.16 -22.73
CA ASP A 279 12.86 0.71 -22.77
C ASP A 279 13.94 0.41 -23.81
N LYS A 280 15.14 0.05 -23.36
CA LYS A 280 16.32 -0.19 -24.22
C LYS A 280 16.62 1.02 -25.09
N GLY A 281 16.54 2.21 -24.50
CA GLY A 281 16.73 3.50 -25.16
C GLY A 281 15.58 3.96 -26.05
N VAL A 282 14.47 3.22 -26.14
CA VAL A 282 13.27 3.61 -26.89
C VAL A 282 12.25 4.26 -25.96
N GLU A 283 11.89 5.51 -26.25
CA GLU A 283 10.89 6.23 -25.47
C GLU A 283 9.49 5.64 -25.67
N PHE A 284 8.74 5.51 -24.58
CA PHE A 284 7.32 5.14 -24.61
C PHE A 284 6.49 6.04 -23.70
N LYS A 285 5.22 6.20 -24.05
CA LYS A 285 4.22 6.91 -23.23
C LYS A 285 2.91 6.18 -23.32
N ASN A 286 2.50 5.58 -22.20
CA ASN A 286 1.33 4.72 -22.10
C ASN A 286 0.36 5.17 -21.01
N TYR A 287 0.46 6.43 -20.56
CA TYR A 287 -0.43 7.01 -19.55
C TYR A 287 -1.05 8.35 -19.97
N SER A 288 -2.20 8.65 -19.39
CA SER A 288 -2.94 9.90 -19.54
C SER A 288 -3.70 10.27 -18.26
N PHE A 289 -4.04 11.55 -18.13
CA PHE A 289 -4.89 12.08 -17.06
C PHE A 289 -6.21 12.55 -17.67
N VAL A 290 -7.34 12.32 -16.98
CA VAL A 290 -8.68 12.68 -17.44
C VAL A 290 -9.46 13.39 -16.33
N ASP A 291 -10.45 14.22 -16.71
CA ASP A 291 -11.48 14.67 -15.77
C ASP A 291 -12.40 13.49 -15.46
N SER A 292 -12.55 13.14 -14.18
CA SER A 292 -13.46 12.07 -13.73
C SER A 292 -14.86 12.21 -14.32
N GLN A 293 -15.37 13.42 -14.56
CA GLN A 293 -16.69 13.64 -15.15
C GLN A 293 -16.84 13.01 -16.55
N ASP A 294 -15.73 12.85 -17.27
CA ASP A 294 -15.70 12.29 -18.62
C ASP A 294 -15.36 10.79 -18.64
N SER A 295 -15.10 10.17 -17.48
CA SER A 295 -14.69 8.76 -17.37
C SER A 295 -15.44 8.03 -16.25
N HIS A 296 -16.48 7.29 -16.62
CA HIS A 296 -17.25 6.48 -15.66
C HIS A 296 -16.41 5.41 -14.95
N LEU A 297 -15.41 4.81 -15.60
CA LEU A 297 -14.53 3.83 -14.95
C LEU A 297 -13.55 4.48 -13.98
N THR A 298 -13.13 5.73 -14.21
CA THR A 298 -12.38 6.51 -13.21
C THR A 298 -13.27 6.81 -11.99
N GLN A 299 -14.53 7.22 -12.19
CA GLN A 299 -15.48 7.42 -11.09
C GLN A 299 -15.75 6.15 -10.28
N LEU A 300 -15.86 4.99 -10.94
CA LEU A 300 -16.04 3.71 -10.26
C LEU A 300 -14.73 3.21 -9.61
N SER A 301 -13.56 3.69 -10.07
CA SER A 301 -12.28 3.46 -9.41
C SER A 301 -12.23 4.18 -8.06
N ASP A 302 -12.76 5.40 -7.94
CA ASP A 302 -12.96 6.08 -6.63
C ASP A 302 -13.73 5.20 -5.66
N VAL A 303 -14.81 4.56 -6.12
CA VAL A 303 -15.66 3.70 -5.27
C VAL A 303 -14.86 2.53 -4.71
N PHE A 304 -14.08 1.85 -5.56
CA PHE A 304 -13.23 0.74 -5.13
C PHE A 304 -12.10 1.19 -4.21
N VAL A 305 -11.35 2.23 -4.59
CA VAL A 305 -10.20 2.73 -3.83
C VAL A 305 -10.61 3.36 -2.51
N GLY A 306 -11.71 4.10 -2.49
CA GLY A 306 -12.31 4.64 -1.26
C GLY A 306 -12.72 3.54 -0.29
N PHE A 307 -13.30 2.43 -0.80
CA PHE A 307 -13.61 1.26 0.02
C PHE A 307 -12.34 0.54 0.50
N MET A 308 -11.34 0.38 -0.37
CA MET A 308 -10.03 -0.18 0.00
C MET A 308 -9.35 0.62 1.10
N GLY A 309 -9.40 1.96 1.06
CA GLY A 309 -8.86 2.81 2.13
C GLY A 309 -9.53 2.54 3.49
N LYS A 310 -10.84 2.30 3.50
CA LYS A 310 -11.57 1.89 4.72
C LYS A 310 -11.12 0.51 5.20
N TYR A 311 -11.01 -0.45 4.29
CA TYR A 311 -10.55 -1.80 4.58
C TYR A 311 -9.14 -1.82 5.18
N THR A 312 -8.17 -1.15 4.55
CA THR A 312 -6.79 -1.12 5.04
C THR A 312 -6.69 -0.45 6.41
N ASN A 313 -7.45 0.63 6.65
CA ASN A 313 -7.47 1.26 7.97
C ASN A 313 -8.09 0.35 9.06
N TYR A 314 -9.17 -0.37 8.74
CA TYR A 314 -9.76 -1.35 9.65
C TYR A 314 -8.77 -2.45 10.00
N ARG A 315 -8.14 -3.03 8.97
CA ARG A 315 -7.12 -4.06 9.11
C ARG A 315 -5.94 -3.61 9.98
N ASN A 316 -5.47 -2.38 9.78
CA ASN A 316 -4.36 -1.81 10.54
C ASN A 316 -4.75 -1.35 11.96
N THR A 317 -6.03 -1.38 12.34
CA THR A 317 -6.48 -0.97 13.69
C THR A 317 -7.07 -2.11 14.50
N HIS A 318 -7.31 -3.27 13.88
CA HIS A 318 -7.89 -4.43 14.55
C HIS A 318 -6.94 -5.63 14.47
N ASN A 319 -6.86 -6.38 15.56
CA ASN A 319 -6.21 -7.69 15.59
C ASN A 319 -7.17 -8.79 15.09
N MET A 320 -6.66 -10.01 14.91
CA MET A 320 -7.48 -11.08 14.32
C MET A 320 -8.63 -11.57 15.20
N GLU A 321 -8.48 -11.49 16.53
CA GLU A 321 -9.56 -11.85 17.45
C GLU A 321 -10.73 -10.87 17.35
N GLU A 322 -10.43 -9.57 17.27
CA GLU A 322 -11.41 -8.50 17.04
C GLU A 322 -12.09 -8.66 15.68
N ILE A 323 -11.32 -8.88 14.62
CA ILE A 323 -11.85 -9.10 13.27
C ILE A 323 -12.81 -10.30 13.24
N LYS A 324 -12.45 -11.39 13.90
CA LYS A 324 -13.31 -12.58 14.00
C LYS A 324 -14.61 -12.27 14.75
N ALA A 325 -14.52 -11.56 15.87
CA ALA A 325 -15.69 -11.17 16.65
C ALA A 325 -16.64 -10.26 15.84
N ASP A 326 -16.09 -9.32 15.07
CA ASP A 326 -16.87 -8.48 14.18
C ASP A 326 -17.59 -9.30 13.11
N ILE A 327 -16.88 -10.21 12.42
CA ILE A 327 -17.45 -11.09 11.40
C ILE A 327 -18.56 -11.98 11.97
N ASP A 328 -18.39 -12.50 13.19
CA ASP A 328 -19.42 -13.29 13.88
C ASP A 328 -20.71 -12.49 14.13
N SER A 329 -20.62 -11.16 14.17
CA SER A 329 -21.75 -10.25 14.39
C SER A 329 -22.37 -9.68 13.10
N PHE A 330 -21.84 -10.04 11.92
CA PHE A 330 -22.31 -9.48 10.65
C PHE A 330 -23.80 -9.75 10.40
N SER A 331 -24.50 -8.72 9.92
CA SER A 331 -25.78 -8.91 9.24
C SER A 331 -25.61 -9.69 7.94
N ALA A 332 -26.70 -10.25 7.42
CA ALA A 332 -26.69 -10.97 6.14
C ALA A 332 -26.09 -10.13 4.99
N LEU A 333 -26.43 -8.84 4.93
CA LEU A 333 -25.91 -7.90 3.92
C LEU A 333 -24.41 -7.63 4.08
N GLN A 334 -23.93 -7.47 5.31
CA GLN A 334 -22.49 -7.26 5.55
C GLN A 334 -21.69 -8.50 5.16
N LEU A 335 -22.18 -9.69 5.50
CA LEU A 335 -21.57 -10.95 5.10
C LEU A 335 -21.56 -11.13 3.58
N GLU A 336 -22.66 -10.81 2.91
CA GLU A 336 -22.75 -10.84 1.45
C GLU A 336 -21.74 -9.88 0.81
N ASN A 337 -21.72 -8.62 1.25
CA ASN A 337 -20.76 -7.63 0.75
C ASN A 337 -19.31 -8.05 0.99
N MET A 338 -19.00 -8.66 2.14
CA MET A 338 -17.67 -9.16 2.41
C MET A 338 -17.28 -10.32 1.49
N LYS A 339 -18.20 -11.26 1.25
CA LYS A 339 -18.01 -12.37 0.29
C LYS A 339 -17.76 -11.84 -1.13
N LEU A 340 -18.56 -10.88 -1.58
CA LEU A 340 -18.38 -10.28 -2.91
C LEU A 340 -17.05 -9.54 -3.02
N PHE A 341 -16.64 -8.81 -1.98
CA PHE A 341 -15.34 -8.15 -1.95
C PHE A 341 -14.18 -9.15 -2.09
N ILE A 342 -14.21 -10.26 -1.34
CA ILE A 342 -13.22 -11.33 -1.47
C ILE A 342 -13.25 -11.93 -2.89
N ASP A 343 -14.45 -12.20 -3.43
CA ASP A 343 -14.62 -12.77 -4.77
C ASP A 343 -13.98 -11.89 -5.85
N ILE A 344 -14.15 -10.56 -5.81
CA ILE A 344 -13.59 -9.65 -6.83
C ILE A 344 -12.05 -9.54 -6.73
N ILE A 345 -11.50 -9.57 -5.51
CA ILE A 345 -10.05 -9.56 -5.28
C ILE A 345 -9.46 -10.87 -5.80
N ASN A 346 -10.05 -12.00 -5.43
CA ASN A 346 -9.64 -13.32 -5.90
C ASN A 346 -9.76 -13.43 -7.43
N LYS A 347 -10.87 -12.98 -8.02
CA LYS A 347 -11.05 -12.96 -9.47
C LYS A 347 -9.90 -12.22 -10.18
N SER A 348 -9.46 -11.11 -9.60
CA SER A 348 -8.36 -10.29 -10.14
C SER A 348 -6.99 -10.96 -9.94
N ASP A 349 -6.73 -11.57 -8.77
CA ASP A 349 -5.52 -12.38 -8.55
C ASP A 349 -5.44 -13.57 -9.51
N HIS A 350 -6.56 -14.28 -9.73
CA HIS A 350 -6.62 -15.41 -10.66
C HIS A 350 -6.33 -14.96 -12.09
N LYS A 351 -6.79 -13.77 -12.48
CA LYS A 351 -6.49 -13.19 -13.80
C LYS A 351 -5.01 -12.82 -13.91
N ASN A 352 -4.48 -12.11 -12.93
CA ASN A 352 -3.08 -11.73 -12.86
C ASN A 352 -2.71 -11.26 -11.43
N PRO A 353 -1.86 -12.00 -10.70
CA PRO A 353 -1.46 -11.61 -9.34
C PRO A 353 -0.80 -10.24 -9.25
N ALA A 354 -0.18 -9.76 -10.34
CA ALA A 354 0.47 -8.45 -10.37
C ALA A 354 -0.49 -7.27 -10.34
N PHE A 355 -1.80 -7.49 -10.48
CA PHE A 355 -2.81 -6.44 -10.25
C PHE A 355 -2.87 -5.99 -8.79
N LEU A 356 -2.44 -6.84 -7.86
CA LEU A 356 -2.51 -6.59 -6.43
C LEU A 356 -1.09 -6.39 -5.90
N HIS A 357 -0.81 -5.20 -5.36
CA HIS A 357 0.48 -4.88 -4.78
C HIS A 357 0.31 -4.20 -3.42
N ALA A 358 1.14 -4.60 -2.46
CA ALA A 358 1.19 -3.98 -1.15
C ALA A 358 2.64 -3.82 -0.69
N THR A 359 2.98 -2.62 -0.26
CA THR A 359 4.17 -2.32 0.55
C THR A 359 3.71 -2.20 1.99
N ASP A 360 3.80 -3.30 2.71
CA ASP A 360 3.18 -3.45 4.02
C ASP A 360 3.90 -4.50 4.87
N SER A 361 3.62 -4.53 6.17
CA SER A 361 4.20 -5.54 7.04
C SER A 361 3.59 -6.91 6.78
N TYR A 362 4.37 -7.96 7.03
CA TYR A 362 3.96 -9.33 6.77
C TYR A 362 2.66 -9.68 7.50
N GLU A 363 2.52 -9.30 8.77
CA GLU A 363 1.29 -9.51 9.53
C GLU A 363 0.06 -8.89 8.84
N GLU A 364 0.14 -7.63 8.42
CA GLU A 364 -1.01 -6.95 7.83
C GLU A 364 -1.39 -7.54 6.47
N VAL A 365 -0.42 -8.04 5.70
CA VAL A 365 -0.70 -8.77 4.45
C VAL A 365 -1.41 -10.09 4.74
N MET A 366 -0.97 -10.84 5.75
CA MET A 366 -1.51 -12.16 6.07
C MET A 366 -2.96 -12.13 6.56
N LYS A 367 -3.40 -11.03 7.20
CA LYS A 367 -4.78 -10.87 7.68
C LYS A 367 -5.84 -11.07 6.59
N PHE A 368 -5.54 -10.73 5.33
CA PHE A 368 -6.51 -10.95 4.24
C PHE A 368 -6.74 -12.45 3.97
N GLY A 369 -5.68 -13.26 4.04
CA GLY A 369 -5.78 -14.71 3.87
C GLY A 369 -6.60 -15.36 4.99
N GLU A 370 -6.31 -15.01 6.24
CA GLU A 370 -7.07 -15.48 7.41
C GLU A 370 -8.54 -15.05 7.34
N LEU A 371 -8.79 -13.81 6.91
CA LEU A 371 -10.15 -13.31 6.69
C LEU A 371 -10.90 -14.13 5.64
N CYS A 372 -10.24 -14.52 4.55
CA CYS A 372 -10.84 -15.38 3.54
C CYS A 372 -11.26 -16.74 4.13
N GLU A 373 -10.42 -17.35 4.97
CA GLU A 373 -10.74 -18.61 5.65
C GLU A 373 -11.93 -18.48 6.60
N ILE A 374 -11.99 -17.41 7.39
CA ILE A 374 -13.10 -17.15 8.32
C ILE A 374 -14.41 -16.98 7.55
N ILE A 375 -14.42 -16.18 6.48
CA ILE A 375 -15.62 -15.92 5.68
C ILE A 375 -16.06 -17.16 4.90
N ALA A 376 -15.14 -18.01 4.44
CA ALA A 376 -15.48 -19.28 3.78
C ALA A 376 -16.20 -20.26 4.72
N GLY A 377 -16.00 -20.15 6.04
CA GLY A 377 -16.70 -20.93 7.06
C GLY A 377 -18.09 -20.39 7.45
N LYS A 378 -18.51 -19.25 6.90
CA LYS A 378 -19.82 -18.60 7.13
C LYS A 378 -20.70 -18.74 5.91
#